data_AF-A0A0Q9AZE7-F1
#
_entry.id   AF-A0A0Q9AZE7-F1
#
_cell.length_a   1.000
_cell.length_b   1.000
_cell.length_c   1.000
_cell.angle_alpha   90.00
_cell.angle_beta   90.00
_cell.angle_gamma   90.00
#
_symmetry.space_group_name_H-M   'P 1'
#
loop_
_entity.id
_entity.type
_entity.pdbx_description
1 polymer ?
#
loop_
_entity_poly.entity_id
_entity_poly.type
_entity_poly.pdbx_seq_one_letter_code
_entity_poly.pdbx_strand_id
1 'polypeptide(L)'
;MTTEAKLPATSAPPTALRLWTRARGPVLAFALLLVAAITLAALRSDTRHGALDPRSPDPYGSRAIAELLADRGVTTRVVTDLADARTAADPDTTLLVAAPDLLTKRQQEELHTATAGSGGRTVLVAPSSWSVGTLAPGVTADPANSRDSTLSPDCTLPAARRAGTADTGGIRYTTRRPGADECYPSERLATLLRLPDTTGDGDTLVLGAPDILYNNRLDQQGNASLALQLLGSRSHLVWYLPSLADTTATDPDDEKSFLDLLPSGWLWGTLQLFFAAALAALWRARRFGPLVTEKLPVAIRASETVEGRARLYRKADARDRAAAALRSTVRTRLAPLLGVPVPQAHAPEALIPALTAHLHGNGQALHSLLFGPPPGDDAALIALADQLDALEREVRRP
;
A
#
# COMPACT_ATOMS: atom_id res chain seq x y z
N MET A 1 -67.86 -2.94 2.26
CA MET A 1 -66.65 -2.50 1.53
C MET A 1 -65.82 -1.66 2.49
N THR A 2 -64.85 -2.28 3.13
CA THR A 2 -63.97 -1.66 4.14
C THR A 2 -62.71 -1.18 3.45
N THR A 3 -62.54 0.13 3.32
CA THR A 3 -61.32 0.72 2.78
C THR A 3 -60.32 0.90 3.91
N GLU A 4 -59.35 0.01 3.97
CA GLU A 4 -58.23 0.03 4.90
C GLU A 4 -57.32 1.23 4.59
N ALA A 5 -57.22 2.16 5.55
CA ALA A 5 -56.39 3.35 5.41
C ALA A 5 -54.91 3.01 5.63
N LYS A 6 -54.12 3.07 4.56
CA LYS A 6 -52.68 2.81 4.57
C LYS A 6 -51.93 4.02 5.16
N LEU A 7 -51.28 3.83 6.31
CA LEU A 7 -50.43 4.84 6.96
C LEU A 7 -49.24 5.23 6.05
N PRO A 8 -48.83 6.50 6.00
CA PRO A 8 -47.68 6.93 5.22
C PRO A 8 -46.37 6.46 5.87
N ALA A 9 -45.51 5.82 5.07
CA ALA A 9 -44.19 5.39 5.50
C ALA A 9 -43.24 6.60 5.59
N THR A 10 -42.81 6.94 6.79
CA THR A 10 -41.76 7.94 7.03
C THR A 10 -40.42 7.43 6.51
N SER A 11 -39.78 8.22 5.65
CA SER A 11 -38.43 7.98 5.13
C SER A 11 -37.40 8.05 6.26
N ALA A 12 -36.99 6.89 6.80
CA ALA A 12 -35.86 6.82 7.72
C ALA A 12 -34.54 7.07 6.95
N PRO A 13 -33.57 7.82 7.52
CA PRO A 13 -32.25 7.95 6.92
C PRO A 13 -31.59 6.57 6.81
N PRO A 14 -30.77 6.30 5.77
CA PRO A 14 -30.13 5.01 5.62
C PRO A 14 -29.23 4.75 6.85
N THR A 15 -29.59 3.74 7.63
CA THR A 15 -28.80 3.26 8.77
C THR A 15 -27.42 2.81 8.28
N ALA A 16 -26.37 3.12 9.05
CA ALA A 16 -24.95 2.81 8.74
C ALA A 16 -24.71 1.35 8.31
N LEU A 17 -25.55 0.42 8.76
CA LEU A 17 -25.55 -0.99 8.37
C LEU A 17 -25.80 -1.22 6.86
N ARG A 18 -26.59 -0.39 6.17
CA ARG A 18 -26.84 -0.51 4.71
C ARG A 18 -25.68 -0.02 3.85
N LEU A 19 -24.88 0.92 4.35
CA LEU A 19 -23.63 1.34 3.71
C LEU A 19 -22.54 0.27 3.88
N TRP A 20 -22.51 -0.37 5.05
CA TRP A 20 -21.54 -1.43 5.35
C TRP A 20 -21.76 -2.69 4.51
N THR A 21 -23.01 -3.11 4.27
CA THR A 21 -23.30 -4.25 3.39
C THR A 21 -22.94 -4.01 1.92
N ARG A 22 -23.04 -2.76 1.45
CA ARG A 22 -22.67 -2.39 0.06
C ARG A 22 -21.16 -2.26 -0.15
N ALA A 23 -20.40 -1.91 0.89
CA ALA A 23 -18.94 -1.80 0.84
C ALA A 23 -18.22 -3.16 1.04
N ARG A 24 -18.90 -4.17 1.61
CA ARG A 24 -18.30 -5.50 1.83
C ARG A 24 -17.85 -6.20 0.55
N GLY A 25 -18.62 -6.11 -0.53
CA GLY A 25 -18.26 -6.69 -1.83
C GLY A 25 -16.90 -6.17 -2.35
N PRO A 26 -16.74 -4.85 -2.54
CA PRO A 26 -15.47 -4.29 -3.02
C PRO A 26 -14.31 -4.45 -2.01
N VAL A 27 -14.56 -4.38 -0.70
CA VAL A 27 -13.52 -4.61 0.31
C VAL A 27 -13.02 -6.06 0.29
N LEU A 28 -13.92 -7.03 0.12
CA LEU A 28 -13.56 -8.44 0.07
C LEU A 28 -12.85 -8.79 -1.24
N ALA A 29 -13.25 -8.19 -2.36
CA ALA A 29 -12.54 -8.29 -3.64
C ALA A 29 -11.12 -7.69 -3.56
N PHE A 30 -10.97 -6.52 -2.91
CA PHE A 30 -9.66 -5.91 -2.70
C PHE A 30 -8.77 -6.76 -1.80
N ALA A 31 -9.30 -7.30 -0.70
CA ALA A 31 -8.57 -8.20 0.19
C ALA A 31 -8.12 -9.48 -0.53
N LEU A 32 -8.98 -10.08 -1.37
CA LEU A 32 -8.62 -11.23 -2.19
C LEU A 32 -7.52 -10.91 -3.20
N LEU A 33 -7.59 -9.76 -3.88
CA LEU A 33 -6.53 -9.28 -4.78
C LEU A 33 -5.21 -9.08 -4.04
N LEU A 34 -5.25 -8.53 -2.83
CA LEU A 34 -4.08 -8.25 -2.02
C LEU A 34 -3.44 -9.55 -1.52
N VAL A 35 -4.24 -10.52 -1.07
CA VAL A 35 -3.78 -11.86 -0.71
C VAL A 35 -3.19 -12.58 -1.93
N ALA A 36 -3.84 -12.52 -3.10
CA ALA A 36 -3.33 -13.09 -4.35
C ALA A 36 -1.99 -12.45 -4.77
N ALA A 37 -1.85 -11.13 -4.63
CA ALA A 37 -0.61 -10.41 -4.90
C ALA A 37 0.51 -10.82 -3.92
N ILE A 38 0.22 -10.92 -2.62
CA ILE A 38 1.17 -11.38 -1.60
C ILE A 38 1.61 -12.83 -1.87
N THR A 39 0.67 -13.72 -2.18
CA THR A 39 1.00 -15.13 -2.49
C THR A 39 1.83 -15.24 -3.76
N LEU A 40 1.52 -14.48 -4.81
CA LEU A 40 2.37 -14.42 -6.01
C LEU A 40 3.77 -13.88 -5.70
N ALA A 41 3.88 -12.85 -4.85
CA ALA A 41 5.15 -12.26 -4.46
C ALA A 41 6.00 -13.25 -3.62
N ALA A 42 5.38 -13.98 -2.70
CA ALA A 42 6.04 -15.00 -1.89
C ALA A 42 6.55 -16.17 -2.75
N LEU A 43 5.71 -16.72 -3.63
CA LEU A 43 6.09 -17.80 -4.55
C LEU A 43 7.21 -17.40 -5.51
N ARG A 44 7.27 -16.13 -5.91
CA ARG A 44 8.36 -15.61 -6.74
C ARG A 44 9.66 -15.38 -5.96
N SER A 45 9.55 -15.04 -4.67
CA SER A 45 10.73 -14.76 -3.84
C SER A 45 11.58 -16.01 -3.63
N ASP A 46 10.97 -17.19 -3.45
CA ASP A 46 11.70 -18.46 -3.27
C ASP A 46 12.56 -18.87 -4.47
N THR A 47 12.24 -18.39 -5.68
CA THR A 47 12.89 -18.88 -6.91
C THR A 47 14.19 -18.17 -7.30
N ARG A 48 14.64 -17.14 -6.56
CA ARG A 48 15.87 -16.37 -6.91
C ARG A 48 16.82 -16.11 -5.74
N HIS A 49 16.66 -16.79 -4.62
CA HIS A 49 17.66 -16.71 -3.54
C HIS A 49 19.03 -17.18 -4.05
N GLY A 50 20.09 -16.44 -3.71
CA GLY A 50 21.45 -16.80 -4.10
C GLY A 50 21.69 -16.87 -5.61
N ALA A 51 20.93 -16.11 -6.42
CA ALA A 51 21.17 -16.04 -7.87
C ALA A 51 22.61 -15.59 -8.15
N LEU A 52 23.31 -16.34 -9.00
CA LEU A 52 24.75 -16.16 -9.28
C LEU A 52 25.66 -16.24 -8.03
N ASP A 53 25.21 -16.78 -6.89
CA ASP A 53 26.09 -17.02 -5.75
C ASP A 53 26.85 -18.34 -5.95
N PRO A 54 28.20 -18.34 -5.98
CA PRO A 54 29.01 -19.55 -6.14
C PRO A 54 28.95 -20.47 -4.92
N ARG A 55 28.30 -20.07 -3.82
CA ARG A 55 28.06 -20.92 -2.65
C ARG A 55 26.68 -21.60 -2.70
N SER A 56 25.77 -21.11 -3.53
CA SER A 56 24.39 -21.62 -3.59
C SER A 56 24.26 -22.83 -4.52
N PRO A 57 23.74 -23.97 -4.03
CA PRO A 57 23.40 -25.14 -4.86
C PRO A 57 22.06 -24.98 -5.60
N ASP A 58 21.33 -23.88 -5.41
CA ASP A 58 20.01 -23.67 -6.03
C ASP A 58 20.10 -23.65 -7.57
N PRO A 59 19.00 -23.89 -8.30
CA PRO A 59 19.00 -23.91 -9.76
C PRO A 59 19.63 -22.67 -10.42
N TYR A 60 19.44 -21.49 -9.83
CA TYR A 60 19.98 -20.21 -10.31
C TYR A 60 21.26 -19.76 -9.57
N GLY A 61 21.81 -20.60 -8.68
CA GLY A 61 23.14 -20.40 -8.10
C GLY A 61 24.27 -20.77 -9.08
N SER A 62 25.52 -20.59 -8.65
CA SER A 62 26.72 -20.86 -9.46
C SER A 62 27.71 -21.82 -8.81
N ARG A 63 27.28 -22.60 -7.80
CA ARG A 63 28.14 -23.56 -7.09
C ARG A 63 28.79 -24.60 -8.00
N ALA A 64 28.08 -25.11 -9.01
CA ALA A 64 28.64 -26.10 -9.91
C ALA A 64 29.88 -25.59 -10.66
N ILE A 65 29.90 -24.32 -11.06
CA ILE A 65 31.06 -23.70 -11.71
C ILE A 65 32.20 -23.50 -10.72
N ALA A 66 31.88 -23.03 -9.50
CA ALA A 66 32.88 -22.81 -8.47
C ALA A 66 33.65 -24.10 -8.14
N GLU A 67 32.95 -25.23 -8.01
CA GLU A 67 33.56 -26.54 -7.77
C GLU A 67 34.42 -26.98 -8.99
N LEU A 68 33.91 -26.83 -10.22
CA LEU A 68 34.65 -27.19 -11.44
C LEU A 68 35.89 -26.30 -11.71
N LEU A 69 35.89 -25.06 -11.23
CA LEU A 69 37.03 -24.16 -11.27
C LEU A 69 38.05 -24.53 -10.19
N ALA A 70 37.58 -24.87 -8.98
CA ALA A 70 38.44 -25.35 -7.89
C ALA A 70 39.17 -26.63 -8.29
N ASP A 71 38.49 -27.59 -8.95
CA ASP A 71 39.09 -28.81 -9.50
C ASP A 71 40.18 -28.53 -10.55
N ARG A 72 40.15 -27.35 -11.19
CA ARG A 72 41.17 -26.88 -12.15
C ARG A 72 42.23 -25.97 -11.51
N GLY A 73 42.25 -25.87 -10.18
CA GLY A 73 43.24 -25.09 -9.44
C GLY A 73 42.96 -23.58 -9.40
N VAL A 74 41.75 -23.14 -9.76
CA VAL A 74 41.35 -21.73 -9.66
C VAL A 74 40.75 -21.48 -8.28
N THR A 75 41.35 -20.58 -7.51
CA THR A 75 40.87 -20.22 -6.17
C THR A 75 39.76 -19.17 -6.27
N THR A 76 38.58 -19.48 -5.73
CA THR A 76 37.42 -18.58 -5.79
C THR A 76 37.21 -17.87 -4.44
N ARG A 77 37.11 -16.53 -4.47
CA ARG A 77 36.80 -15.70 -3.29
C ARG A 77 35.57 -14.85 -3.57
N VAL A 78 34.56 -14.95 -2.71
CA VAL A 78 33.35 -14.11 -2.80
C VAL A 78 33.56 -12.81 -2.05
N VAL A 79 33.20 -11.70 -2.68
CA VAL A 79 33.21 -10.36 -2.08
C VAL A 79 31.85 -9.70 -2.27
N THR A 80 31.43 -8.93 -1.28
CA THR A 80 30.15 -8.20 -1.30
C THR A 80 30.33 -6.69 -1.29
N ASP A 81 31.56 -6.24 -1.07
CA ASP A 81 31.92 -4.85 -0.84
C ASP A 81 32.78 -4.31 -1.98
N LEU A 82 32.47 -3.10 -2.43
CA LEU A 82 33.21 -2.47 -3.54
C LEU A 82 34.71 -2.28 -3.22
N ALA A 83 35.06 -1.98 -1.97
CA ALA A 83 36.46 -1.84 -1.56
C ALA A 83 37.27 -3.13 -1.81
N ASP A 84 36.70 -4.27 -1.43
CA ASP A 84 37.34 -5.58 -1.62
C ASP A 84 37.40 -5.99 -3.10
N ALA A 85 36.41 -5.60 -3.89
CA ALA A 85 36.42 -5.81 -5.34
C ALA A 85 37.50 -4.99 -6.03
N ARG A 86 37.74 -3.74 -5.60
CA ARG A 86 38.79 -2.87 -6.17
C ARG A 86 40.18 -3.33 -5.81
N THR A 87 40.41 -3.72 -4.55
CA THR A 87 41.71 -4.26 -4.11
C THR A 87 42.04 -5.61 -4.75
N ALA A 88 41.03 -6.33 -5.24
CA ALA A 88 41.20 -7.57 -5.99
C ALA A 88 41.66 -7.39 -7.44
N ALA A 89 41.64 -6.17 -7.98
CA ALA A 89 42.01 -5.91 -9.36
C ALA A 89 43.53 -6.05 -9.53
N ASP A 90 43.97 -7.27 -9.83
CA ASP A 90 45.37 -7.68 -9.94
C ASP A 90 45.61 -8.46 -11.25
N PRO A 91 46.83 -8.41 -11.84
CA PRO A 91 47.17 -9.15 -13.08
C PRO A 91 46.83 -10.65 -13.08
N ASP A 92 46.92 -11.31 -11.93
CA ASP A 92 46.67 -12.75 -11.79
C ASP A 92 45.24 -13.08 -11.35
N THR A 93 44.34 -12.08 -11.38
CA THR A 93 42.95 -12.21 -10.93
C THR A 93 41.96 -12.01 -12.08
N THR A 94 40.92 -12.84 -12.08
CA THR A 94 39.67 -12.61 -12.80
C THR A 94 38.66 -12.03 -11.82
N LEU A 95 38.18 -10.81 -12.04
CA LEU A 95 37.12 -10.19 -11.26
C LEU A 95 35.79 -10.33 -12.01
N LEU A 96 34.87 -11.14 -11.48
CA LEU A 96 33.51 -11.24 -12.00
C LEU A 96 32.58 -10.30 -11.23
N VAL A 97 31.80 -9.50 -11.96
CA VAL A 97 30.77 -8.60 -11.44
C VAL A 97 29.40 -9.17 -11.82
N ALA A 98 28.73 -9.81 -10.86
CA ALA A 98 27.52 -10.60 -11.14
C ALA A 98 26.28 -9.75 -11.47
N ALA A 99 26.18 -8.54 -10.87
CA ALA A 99 25.03 -7.64 -11.07
C ALA A 99 25.50 -6.18 -11.20
N PRO A 100 26.14 -5.80 -12.32
CA PRO A 100 26.70 -4.46 -12.53
C PRO A 100 25.68 -3.32 -12.36
N ASP A 101 24.41 -3.59 -12.64
CA ASP A 101 23.33 -2.60 -12.60
C ASP A 101 22.88 -2.23 -11.18
N LEU A 102 23.27 -3.00 -10.15
CA LEU A 102 23.02 -2.65 -8.76
C LEU A 102 23.97 -1.55 -8.25
N LEU A 103 25.08 -1.31 -8.97
CA LEU A 103 26.07 -0.31 -8.59
C LEU A 103 25.56 1.10 -8.93
N THR A 104 25.79 2.03 -8.01
CA THR A 104 25.60 3.46 -8.28
C THR A 104 26.62 3.94 -9.31
N LYS A 105 26.35 5.08 -9.96
CA LYS A 105 27.25 5.64 -10.96
C LYS A 105 28.68 5.85 -10.41
N ARG A 106 28.80 6.39 -9.19
CA ARG A 106 30.10 6.56 -8.51
C ARG A 106 30.80 5.21 -8.30
N GLN A 107 30.06 4.19 -7.83
CA GLN A 107 30.62 2.85 -7.63
C GLN A 107 31.11 2.22 -8.95
N GLN A 108 30.39 2.45 -10.05
CA GLN A 108 30.81 2.01 -11.38
C GLN A 108 32.10 2.71 -11.83
N GLU A 109 32.21 4.03 -11.65
CA GLU A 109 33.40 4.81 -12.01
C GLU A 109 34.63 4.39 -11.19
N GLU A 110 34.45 4.18 -9.89
CA GLU A 110 35.50 3.66 -9.00
C GLU A 110 35.94 2.25 -9.36
N LEU A 111 34.99 1.36 -9.70
CA LEU A 111 35.30 0.00 -10.12
C LEU A 111 36.04 0.00 -11.47
N HIS A 112 35.57 0.77 -12.44
CA HIS A 112 36.21 0.91 -13.75
C HIS A 112 37.64 1.42 -13.62
N THR A 113 37.87 2.42 -12.76
CA THR A 113 39.20 2.99 -12.53
C THR A 113 40.15 1.98 -11.91
N ALA A 114 39.67 1.11 -11.01
CA ALA A 114 40.49 0.07 -10.39
C ALA A 114 40.82 -1.07 -11.36
N THR A 115 39.91 -1.42 -12.26
CA THR A 115 40.12 -2.54 -13.20
C THR A 115 40.86 -2.14 -14.47
N ALA A 116 40.67 -0.91 -14.95
CA ALA A 116 41.30 -0.40 -16.16
C ALA A 116 42.82 -0.39 -16.03
N GLY A 117 43.52 -1.18 -16.84
CA GLY A 117 44.98 -1.25 -16.82
C GLY A 117 45.56 -2.01 -15.61
N SER A 118 44.72 -2.71 -14.84
CA SER A 118 45.18 -3.61 -13.77
C SER A 118 45.96 -4.82 -14.29
N GLY A 119 45.86 -5.12 -15.59
CA GLY A 119 46.45 -6.31 -16.23
C GLY A 119 45.66 -7.60 -15.98
N GLY A 120 44.65 -7.56 -15.12
CA GLY A 120 43.74 -8.68 -14.83
C GLY A 120 42.61 -8.79 -15.84
N ARG A 121 41.71 -9.76 -15.61
CA ARG A 121 40.47 -9.90 -16.41
C ARG A 121 39.28 -9.41 -15.63
N THR A 122 38.43 -8.57 -16.23
CA THR A 122 37.13 -8.20 -15.66
C THR A 122 35.99 -8.83 -16.45
N VAL A 123 35.04 -9.47 -15.78
CA VAL A 123 33.86 -10.09 -16.42
C VAL A 123 32.60 -9.41 -15.92
N LEU A 124 31.88 -8.75 -16.80
CA LEU A 124 30.63 -8.06 -16.51
C LEU A 124 29.46 -8.95 -16.95
N VAL A 125 28.63 -9.36 -16.00
CA VAL A 125 27.47 -10.23 -16.27
C VAL A 125 26.22 -9.38 -16.52
N ALA A 126 25.69 -9.49 -17.72
CA ALA A 126 24.51 -8.81 -18.25
C ALA A 126 24.41 -7.31 -17.88
N PRO A 127 25.48 -6.49 -18.05
CA PRO A 127 25.37 -5.05 -17.81
C PRO A 127 24.40 -4.42 -18.81
N SER A 128 23.39 -3.71 -18.32
CA SER A 128 22.47 -2.96 -19.18
C SER A 128 23.06 -1.64 -19.64
N SER A 129 22.28 -0.86 -20.37
CA SER A 129 22.65 0.50 -20.78
C SER A 129 23.01 1.42 -19.61
N TRP A 130 22.55 1.11 -18.38
CA TRP A 130 22.89 1.86 -17.17
C TRP A 130 24.35 1.73 -16.77
N SER A 131 24.90 0.51 -16.79
CA SER A 131 26.23 0.22 -16.24
C SER A 131 27.30 0.00 -17.32
N VAL A 132 26.93 -0.52 -18.50
CA VAL A 132 27.90 -0.92 -19.53
C VAL A 132 28.71 0.26 -20.05
N GLY A 133 28.08 1.43 -20.20
CA GLY A 133 28.75 2.63 -20.73
C GLY A 133 29.87 3.15 -19.81
N THR A 134 29.69 3.01 -18.50
CA THR A 134 30.68 3.41 -17.48
C THR A 134 31.74 2.34 -17.30
N LEU A 135 31.34 1.07 -17.14
CA LEU A 135 32.25 -0.04 -16.82
C LEU A 135 33.05 -0.53 -18.03
N ALA A 136 32.49 -0.42 -19.24
CA ALA A 136 33.12 -0.79 -20.49
C ALA A 136 32.98 0.34 -21.53
N PRO A 137 33.74 1.46 -21.38
CA PRO A 137 33.63 2.61 -22.27
C PRO A 137 33.80 2.22 -23.74
N GLY A 138 32.92 2.75 -24.60
CA GLY A 138 32.87 2.43 -26.04
C GLY A 138 31.95 1.27 -26.42
N VAL A 139 31.34 0.61 -25.44
CA VAL A 139 30.26 -0.39 -25.64
C VAL A 139 28.89 0.25 -25.43
N THR A 140 27.93 -0.15 -26.26
CA THR A 140 26.51 0.26 -26.12
C THR A 140 25.63 -0.99 -26.09
N ALA A 141 24.75 -1.08 -25.10
CA ALA A 141 23.71 -2.11 -25.02
C ALA A 141 22.51 -1.75 -25.89
N ASP A 142 22.01 -2.73 -26.64
CA ASP A 142 20.76 -2.62 -27.36
C ASP A 142 19.57 -2.72 -26.38
N PRO A 143 18.51 -1.92 -26.56
CA PRO A 143 17.34 -1.96 -25.68
C PRO A 143 16.53 -3.26 -25.81
N ALA A 144 16.72 -4.04 -26.88
CA ALA A 144 16.07 -5.32 -27.06
C ALA A 144 17.07 -6.47 -26.89
N ASN A 145 16.68 -7.45 -26.08
CA ASN A 145 17.43 -8.69 -25.92
C ASN A 145 17.36 -9.56 -27.18
N SER A 146 18.26 -10.53 -27.27
CA SER A 146 18.17 -11.60 -28.25
C SER A 146 16.85 -12.35 -28.11
N ARG A 147 16.29 -12.76 -29.26
CA ARG A 147 15.10 -13.60 -29.31
C ARG A 147 15.43 -15.08 -29.14
N ASP A 148 16.64 -15.46 -29.51
CA ASP A 148 17.16 -16.81 -29.39
C ASP A 148 17.95 -16.92 -28.10
N SER A 149 17.70 -17.97 -27.31
CA SER A 149 18.46 -18.24 -26.08
C SER A 149 19.81 -18.88 -26.37
N THR A 150 19.88 -19.71 -27.41
CA THR A 150 21.05 -20.49 -27.80
C THR A 150 21.66 -19.93 -29.08
N LEU A 151 22.94 -19.56 -29.04
CA LEU A 151 23.65 -18.92 -30.15
C LEU A 151 24.93 -19.69 -30.49
N SER A 152 25.35 -19.61 -31.75
CA SER A 152 26.63 -20.18 -32.22
C SER A 152 27.70 -19.10 -32.28
N PRO A 153 28.96 -19.43 -31.97
CA PRO A 153 30.05 -18.46 -32.00
C PRO A 153 30.44 -18.16 -33.46
N ASP A 154 30.63 -16.89 -33.77
CA ASP A 154 31.12 -16.41 -35.07
C ASP A 154 32.30 -15.44 -34.86
N CYS A 155 33.36 -15.95 -34.22
CA CYS A 155 34.51 -15.15 -33.84
C CYS A 155 35.77 -16.02 -33.68
N THR A 156 36.93 -15.37 -33.52
CA THR A 156 38.23 -16.02 -33.36
C THR A 156 38.61 -16.31 -31.91
N LEU A 157 37.81 -15.84 -30.93
CA LEU A 157 38.05 -16.06 -29.51
C LEU A 157 38.15 -17.56 -29.21
N PRO A 158 39.29 -18.08 -28.73
CA PRO A 158 39.48 -19.51 -28.50
C PRO A 158 38.46 -20.11 -27.52
N ALA A 159 38.04 -19.33 -26.52
CA ALA A 159 37.02 -19.74 -25.55
C ALA A 159 35.67 -20.05 -26.21
N ALA A 160 35.20 -19.14 -27.06
CA ALA A 160 33.95 -19.30 -27.79
C ALA A 160 34.03 -20.45 -28.81
N ARG A 161 35.13 -20.58 -29.56
CA ARG A 161 35.29 -21.68 -30.53
C ARG A 161 35.34 -23.06 -29.88
N ARG A 162 36.00 -23.20 -28.73
CA ARG A 162 36.05 -24.48 -27.98
C ARG A 162 34.72 -24.81 -27.31
N ALA A 163 33.95 -23.80 -26.92
CA ALA A 163 32.61 -24.00 -26.37
C ALA A 163 31.62 -24.42 -27.47
N GLY A 164 31.74 -23.86 -28.67
CA GLY A 164 30.73 -24.02 -29.69
C GLY A 164 29.45 -23.28 -29.30
N THR A 165 28.31 -23.82 -29.71
CA THR A 165 26.98 -23.29 -29.39
C THR A 165 26.76 -23.20 -27.88
N ALA A 166 26.22 -22.08 -27.38
CA ALA A 166 26.00 -21.85 -25.95
C ALA A 166 24.78 -20.95 -25.72
N ASP A 167 24.23 -20.98 -24.51
CA ASP A 167 23.06 -20.21 -24.10
C ASP A 167 23.45 -18.78 -23.71
N THR A 168 23.93 -18.00 -24.68
CA THR A 168 24.35 -16.60 -24.48
C THR A 168 23.28 -15.59 -24.89
N GLY A 169 22.06 -16.05 -25.18
CA GLY A 169 20.94 -15.22 -25.60
C GLY A 169 20.43 -14.29 -24.51
N GLY A 170 20.88 -13.04 -24.54
CA GLY A 170 20.51 -12.02 -23.56
C GLY A 170 20.67 -10.62 -24.13
N ILE A 171 21.29 -9.72 -23.38
CA ILE A 171 21.56 -8.35 -23.84
C ILE A 171 22.53 -8.40 -25.03
N ARG A 172 22.26 -7.58 -26.04
CA ARG A 172 23.07 -7.47 -27.25
C ARG A 172 23.88 -6.19 -27.19
N TYR A 173 25.08 -6.20 -27.73
CA TYR A 173 26.01 -5.08 -27.65
C TYR A 173 26.58 -4.72 -29.02
N THR A 174 26.92 -3.44 -29.14
CA THR A 174 27.82 -2.90 -30.17
C THR A 174 29.05 -2.32 -29.50
N THR A 175 30.17 -2.32 -30.19
CA THR A 175 31.40 -1.69 -29.71
C THR A 175 32.06 -0.88 -30.80
N ARG A 176 32.69 0.24 -30.39
CA ARG A 176 33.58 1.04 -31.26
C ARG A 176 35.05 0.85 -30.90
N ARG A 177 35.36 -0.06 -29.95
CA ARG A 177 36.72 -0.36 -29.52
C ARG A 177 37.46 -1.14 -30.61
N PRO A 178 38.65 -0.70 -31.05
CA PRO A 178 39.46 -1.46 -31.99
C PRO A 178 39.98 -2.75 -31.32
N GLY A 179 40.07 -3.84 -32.09
CA GLY A 179 40.60 -5.11 -31.60
C GLY A 179 39.67 -5.87 -30.62
N ALA A 180 38.42 -5.44 -30.48
CA ALA A 180 37.42 -6.18 -29.74
C ALA A 180 37.01 -7.45 -30.49
N ASP A 181 36.85 -8.56 -29.78
CA ASP A 181 36.21 -9.76 -30.32
C ASP A 181 34.71 -9.68 -30.06
N GLU A 182 33.92 -9.77 -31.14
CA GLU A 182 32.46 -9.79 -31.13
C GLU A 182 31.99 -11.21 -31.38
N CYS A 183 31.49 -11.89 -30.33
CA CYS A 183 31.12 -13.29 -30.37
C CYS A 183 29.60 -13.50 -30.15
N TYR A 184 29.11 -14.65 -30.59
CA TYR A 184 27.70 -15.07 -30.46
C TYR A 184 26.73 -14.01 -31.00
N PRO A 185 26.71 -13.79 -32.34
CA PRO A 185 25.89 -12.76 -32.94
C PRO A 185 24.39 -13.11 -32.88
N SER A 186 23.57 -12.10 -32.61
CA SER A 186 22.11 -12.11 -32.69
C SER A 186 21.66 -10.89 -33.47
N GLU A 187 21.08 -11.11 -34.67
CA GLU A 187 20.65 -10.03 -35.58
C GLU A 187 21.75 -8.98 -35.88
N ARG A 188 23.02 -9.42 -36.03
CA ARG A 188 24.23 -8.60 -36.27
C ARG A 188 24.83 -7.89 -35.05
N LEU A 189 24.32 -8.14 -33.85
CA LEU A 189 24.88 -7.62 -32.60
C LEU A 189 25.48 -8.76 -31.77
N ALA A 190 26.57 -8.53 -31.05
CA ALA A 190 27.21 -9.55 -30.24
C ALA A 190 26.54 -9.70 -28.87
N THR A 191 26.50 -10.92 -28.33
CA THR A 191 26.08 -11.18 -26.94
C THR A 191 27.25 -11.46 -26.01
N LEU A 192 28.46 -11.63 -26.56
CA LEU A 192 29.71 -11.69 -25.82
C LEU A 192 30.74 -10.78 -26.48
N LEU A 193 31.32 -9.86 -25.72
CA LEU A 193 32.44 -9.02 -26.16
C LEU A 193 33.68 -9.34 -25.35
N ARG A 194 34.85 -9.37 -26.01
CA ARG A 194 36.15 -9.23 -25.35
C ARG A 194 36.78 -7.92 -25.76
N LEU A 195 37.02 -7.05 -24.80
CA LEU A 195 37.68 -5.77 -24.99
C LEU A 195 39.10 -5.88 -24.42
N PRO A 196 40.15 -5.94 -25.26
CA PRO A 196 41.52 -5.91 -24.75
C PRO A 196 41.79 -4.56 -24.08
N ASP A 197 42.55 -4.58 -22.99
CA ASP A 197 43.07 -3.35 -22.41
C ASP A 197 44.08 -2.69 -23.34
N THR A 198 44.16 -1.36 -23.27
CA THR A 198 45.12 -0.59 -24.06
C THR A 198 46.55 -0.69 -23.51
N THR A 199 46.68 -1.15 -22.27
CA THR A 199 47.94 -1.25 -21.53
C THR A 199 48.00 -2.60 -20.80
N GLY A 200 48.95 -3.44 -21.17
CA GLY A 200 49.16 -4.76 -20.55
C GLY A 200 48.32 -5.89 -21.16
N ASP A 201 48.33 -7.04 -20.48
CA ASP A 201 47.68 -8.27 -20.92
C ASP A 201 46.24 -8.44 -20.37
N GLY A 202 45.65 -7.35 -19.86
CA GLY A 202 44.31 -7.34 -19.29
C GLY A 202 43.21 -7.31 -20.35
N ASP A 203 41.99 -7.71 -19.96
CA ASP A 203 40.81 -7.57 -20.80
C ASP A 203 39.50 -7.46 -20.00
N THR A 204 38.50 -6.83 -20.62
CA THR A 204 37.14 -6.75 -20.11
C THR A 204 36.22 -7.60 -20.98
N LEU A 205 35.62 -8.63 -20.39
CA LEU A 205 34.57 -9.44 -20.99
C LEU A 205 33.20 -8.87 -20.63
N VAL A 206 32.36 -8.67 -21.64
CA VAL A 206 30.95 -8.28 -21.46
C VAL A 206 30.08 -9.45 -21.91
N LEU A 207 29.39 -10.09 -20.98
CA LEU A 207 28.54 -11.24 -21.24
C LEU A 207 27.07 -10.81 -21.12
N GLY A 208 26.29 -10.95 -22.18
CA GLY A 208 24.90 -10.48 -22.22
C GLY A 208 23.88 -11.33 -21.49
N ALA A 209 24.25 -12.56 -21.13
CA ALA A 209 23.35 -13.50 -20.46
C ALA A 209 24.04 -14.18 -19.26
N PRO A 210 23.40 -14.23 -18.08
CA PRO A 210 23.91 -14.97 -16.94
C PRO A 210 23.72 -16.49 -17.07
N ASP A 211 22.97 -16.96 -18.07
CA ASP A 211 22.47 -18.33 -18.16
C ASP A 211 23.57 -19.39 -18.13
N ILE A 212 24.70 -19.15 -18.78
CA ILE A 212 25.86 -20.06 -18.75
C ILE A 212 26.48 -20.21 -17.34
N LEU A 213 26.13 -19.32 -16.41
CA LEU A 213 26.63 -19.31 -15.03
C LEU A 213 25.72 -20.05 -14.05
N TYR A 214 24.51 -20.45 -14.46
CA TYR A 214 23.54 -21.10 -13.59
C TYR A 214 23.73 -22.62 -13.51
N ASN A 215 23.56 -23.16 -12.30
CA ASN A 215 23.65 -24.59 -12.02
C ASN A 215 22.72 -25.43 -12.93
N ASN A 216 21.51 -24.95 -13.22
CA ASN A 216 20.52 -25.69 -14.03
C ASN A 216 20.73 -25.62 -15.56
N ARG A 217 21.69 -24.81 -16.02
CA ARG A 217 22.03 -24.64 -17.45
C ARG A 217 23.44 -25.06 -17.77
N LEU A 218 24.29 -25.27 -16.77
CA LEU A 218 25.71 -25.47 -16.97
C LEU A 218 26.06 -26.67 -17.87
N ASP A 219 25.26 -27.74 -17.78
CA ASP A 219 25.40 -28.98 -18.54
C ASP A 219 24.76 -28.93 -19.94
N GLN A 220 24.16 -27.79 -20.32
CA GLN A 220 23.52 -27.60 -21.61
C GLN A 220 24.51 -27.00 -22.61
N GLN A 221 24.43 -27.47 -23.87
CA GLN A 221 25.22 -26.94 -24.98
C GLN A 221 26.73 -26.89 -24.63
N GLY A 222 27.41 -25.79 -24.96
CA GLY A 222 28.79 -25.46 -24.59
C GLY A 222 28.94 -24.62 -23.32
N ASN A 223 27.90 -24.50 -22.48
CA ASN A 223 27.86 -23.53 -21.37
C ASN A 223 29.02 -23.72 -20.38
N ALA A 224 29.23 -24.95 -19.88
CA ALA A 224 30.36 -25.25 -19.00
C ALA A 224 31.71 -24.93 -19.66
N SER A 225 31.91 -25.34 -20.91
CA SER A 225 33.15 -25.08 -21.64
C SER A 225 33.40 -23.59 -21.78
N LEU A 226 32.38 -22.79 -22.09
CA LEU A 226 32.49 -21.34 -22.19
C LEU A 226 32.81 -20.73 -20.82
N ALA A 227 31.97 -20.96 -19.81
CA ALA A 227 32.10 -20.36 -18.49
C ALA A 227 33.48 -20.66 -17.85
N LEU A 228 33.92 -21.91 -17.90
CA LEU A 228 35.20 -22.33 -17.32
C LEU A 228 36.40 -21.66 -18.01
N GLN A 229 36.33 -21.41 -19.32
CA GLN A 229 37.41 -20.77 -20.05
C GLN A 229 37.42 -19.25 -19.91
N LEU A 230 36.25 -18.64 -19.75
CA LEU A 230 36.15 -17.20 -19.51
C LEU A 230 36.64 -16.86 -18.09
N LEU A 231 36.22 -17.64 -17.08
CA LEU A 231 36.51 -17.40 -15.67
C LEU A 231 37.83 -18.01 -15.19
N GLY A 232 38.26 -19.13 -15.79
CA GLY A 232 39.47 -19.84 -15.42
C GLY A 232 40.73 -19.42 -16.18
N SER A 233 40.75 -18.22 -16.77
CA SER A 233 41.94 -17.72 -17.46
C SER A 233 43.08 -17.31 -16.54
N ARG A 234 42.78 -17.09 -15.25
CA ARG A 234 43.72 -16.67 -14.21
C ARG A 234 43.62 -17.63 -13.01
N SER A 235 44.61 -17.63 -12.12
CA SER A 235 44.66 -18.52 -10.94
C SER A 235 43.70 -18.12 -9.82
N HIS A 236 43.35 -16.83 -9.75
CA HIS A 236 42.43 -16.29 -8.75
C HIS A 236 41.15 -15.79 -9.43
N LEU A 237 39.99 -16.20 -8.89
CA LEU A 237 38.68 -15.68 -9.27
C LEU A 237 38.07 -14.96 -8.09
N VAL A 238 37.84 -13.66 -8.23
CA VAL A 238 37.08 -12.88 -7.26
C VAL A 238 35.68 -12.66 -7.80
N TRP A 239 34.70 -13.15 -7.05
CA TRP A 239 33.29 -13.11 -7.41
C TRP A 239 32.61 -12.00 -6.61
N TYR A 240 32.40 -10.86 -7.25
CA TYR A 240 31.72 -9.71 -6.64
C TYR A 240 30.21 -9.84 -6.80
N LEU A 241 29.52 -10.01 -5.68
CA LEU A 241 28.05 -9.94 -5.57
C LEU A 241 27.67 -8.61 -4.90
N PRO A 242 27.32 -7.56 -5.66
CA PRO A 242 26.88 -6.31 -5.08
C PRO A 242 25.67 -6.53 -4.17
N SER A 243 25.73 -6.04 -2.94
CA SER A 243 24.60 -6.07 -2.01
C SER A 243 24.03 -4.67 -1.81
N LEU A 244 22.71 -4.55 -1.69
CA LEU A 244 22.05 -3.28 -1.35
C LEU A 244 22.41 -2.78 0.07
N ALA A 245 23.07 -3.61 0.87
CA ALA A 245 23.53 -3.29 2.22
C ALA A 245 24.97 -2.75 2.25
N ASP A 246 25.65 -2.60 1.11
CA ASP A 246 26.98 -2.00 1.03
C ASP A 246 26.90 -0.50 1.38
N THR A 247 27.16 -0.18 2.65
CA THR A 247 27.07 1.15 3.25
C THR A 247 28.18 2.13 2.81
N THR A 248 29.05 1.74 1.89
CA THR A 248 30.08 2.62 1.29
C THR A 248 29.48 3.75 0.43
N ALA A 249 28.15 3.87 0.36
CA ALA A 249 27.38 4.85 -0.38
C ALA A 249 26.78 6.00 0.46
N THR A 250 27.12 6.17 1.73
CA THR A 250 26.52 7.24 2.54
C THR A 250 27.31 8.55 2.42
N ASP A 251 27.08 9.31 1.36
CA ASP A 251 27.25 10.77 1.36
C ASP A 251 25.92 11.36 1.86
N PRO A 252 25.90 12.25 2.87
CA PRO A 252 24.65 12.75 3.48
C PRO A 252 23.75 13.59 2.55
N ASP A 253 24.16 13.82 1.30
CA ASP A 253 23.41 14.60 0.29
C ASP A 253 22.62 13.73 -0.73
N ASP A 254 22.74 12.39 -0.71
CA ASP A 254 22.05 11.50 -1.66
C ASP A 254 20.91 10.71 -1.00
N GLU A 255 20.11 11.40 -0.18
CA GLU A 255 18.77 10.92 0.19
C GLU A 255 17.90 10.88 -1.07
N LYS A 256 17.99 9.78 -1.83
CA LYS A 256 17.02 9.47 -2.87
C LYS A 256 15.63 9.52 -2.26
N SER A 257 14.86 10.51 -2.67
CA SER A 257 13.48 10.69 -2.22
C SER A 257 12.72 9.39 -2.45
N PHE A 258 11.80 9.04 -1.55
CA PHE A 258 10.94 7.85 -1.64
C PHE A 258 10.27 7.68 -3.02
N LEU A 259 10.13 8.78 -3.77
CA LEU A 259 9.58 8.81 -5.13
C LEU A 259 10.54 8.29 -6.21
N ASP A 260 11.86 8.36 -6.04
CA ASP A 260 12.87 7.83 -6.98
C ASP A 260 13.06 6.32 -6.88
N LEU A 261 12.60 5.71 -5.77
CA LEU A 261 12.60 4.26 -5.58
C LEU A 261 11.36 3.59 -6.21
N LEU A 262 10.38 4.38 -6.67
CA LEU A 262 9.18 3.87 -7.32
C LEU A 262 9.43 3.70 -8.83
N PRO A 263 9.19 2.51 -9.42
CA PRO A 263 9.31 2.30 -10.86
C PRO A 263 8.49 3.32 -11.66
N SER A 264 9.04 3.87 -12.75
CA SER A 264 8.46 5.00 -13.51
C SER A 264 7.01 4.78 -13.99
N GLY A 265 6.54 3.53 -14.11
CA GLY A 265 5.15 3.18 -14.43
C GLY A 265 4.15 3.44 -13.30
N TRP A 266 4.57 3.49 -12.03
CA TRP A 266 3.67 3.70 -10.89
C TRP A 266 3.09 5.11 -10.83
N LEU A 267 3.85 6.12 -11.28
CA LEU A 267 3.37 7.50 -11.42
C LEU A 267 2.15 7.58 -12.35
N TRP A 268 2.15 6.81 -13.43
CA TRP A 268 1.00 6.74 -14.34
C TRP A 268 -0.20 6.03 -13.71
N GLY A 269 0.05 4.96 -12.92
CA GLY A 269 -0.98 4.26 -12.18
C GLY A 269 -1.65 5.13 -11.12
N THR A 270 -0.87 5.88 -10.33
CA THR A 270 -1.41 6.80 -9.31
C THR A 270 -2.13 7.99 -9.93
N LEU A 271 -1.64 8.50 -11.06
CA LEU A 271 -2.32 9.56 -11.82
C LEU A 271 -3.68 9.09 -12.35
N GLN A 272 -3.77 7.87 -12.89
CA GLN A 272 -5.05 7.29 -13.32
C GLN A 272 -6.02 7.12 -12.15
N LEU A 273 -5.51 6.66 -11.00
CA LEU A 273 -6.30 6.51 -9.78
C LEU A 273 -6.82 7.86 -9.27
N PHE A 274 -5.98 8.91 -9.34
CA PHE A 274 -6.38 10.27 -9.02
C PHE A 274 -7.47 10.79 -9.95
N PHE A 275 -7.34 10.62 -11.27
CA PHE A 275 -8.38 11.01 -12.23
C PHE A 275 -9.69 10.23 -12.02
N ALA A 276 -9.61 8.93 -11.75
CA ALA A 276 -10.78 8.10 -11.45
C ALA A 276 -11.48 8.57 -10.16
N ALA A 277 -10.71 8.87 -9.10
CA ALA A 277 -11.23 9.41 -7.85
C ALA A 277 -11.85 10.80 -8.05
N ALA A 278 -11.22 11.67 -8.83
CA ALA A 278 -11.72 13.00 -9.16
C ALA A 278 -13.04 12.93 -9.94
N LEU A 279 -13.14 12.05 -10.95
CA LEU A 279 -14.38 11.79 -11.69
C LEU A 279 -15.48 11.23 -10.80
N ALA A 280 -15.14 10.29 -9.90
CA ALA A 280 -16.09 9.74 -8.93
C ALA A 280 -16.57 10.82 -7.95
N ALA A 281 -15.67 11.69 -7.48
CA ALA A 281 -16.00 12.82 -6.63
C ALA A 281 -16.90 13.83 -7.37
N LEU A 282 -16.60 14.18 -8.62
CA LEU A 282 -17.42 15.06 -9.45
C LEU A 282 -18.81 14.47 -9.73
N TRP A 283 -18.88 13.17 -10.02
CA TRP A 283 -20.14 12.45 -10.21
C TRP A 283 -21.00 12.47 -8.93
N ARG A 284 -20.36 12.27 -7.77
CA ARG A 284 -21.03 12.21 -6.47
C ARG A 284 -21.32 13.59 -5.89
N ALA A 285 -20.57 14.62 -6.29
CA ALA A 285 -20.76 16.02 -5.93
C ALA A 285 -21.86 16.71 -6.76
N ARG A 286 -22.30 16.11 -7.87
CA ARG A 286 -23.53 16.52 -8.57
C ARG A 286 -24.74 16.21 -7.69
N ARG A 287 -25.05 17.16 -6.81
CA ARG A 287 -26.19 17.19 -5.89
C ARG A 287 -27.48 16.92 -6.67
N PHE A 288 -28.23 15.88 -6.30
CA PHE A 288 -29.66 15.81 -6.64
C PHE A 288 -30.32 17.05 -6.03
N GLY A 289 -31.04 17.82 -6.85
CA GLY A 289 -31.49 19.20 -6.59
C GLY A 289 -32.23 19.45 -5.27
N PRO A 290 -32.63 20.72 -4.99
CA PRO A 290 -33.21 21.11 -3.72
C PRO A 290 -34.36 20.19 -3.31
N LEU A 291 -34.35 19.73 -2.06
CA LEU A 291 -35.48 19.02 -1.46
C LEU A 291 -36.70 19.94 -1.56
N VAL A 292 -37.69 19.50 -2.33
CA VAL A 292 -38.94 20.23 -2.52
C VAL A 292 -39.55 20.49 -1.14
N THR A 293 -39.56 21.76 -0.71
CA THR A 293 -40.28 22.17 0.48
C THR A 293 -41.76 22.12 0.17
N GLU A 294 -42.43 21.07 0.61
CA GLU A 294 -43.87 20.98 0.53
C GLU A 294 -44.49 22.13 1.35
N LYS A 295 -45.28 22.99 0.69
CA LYS A 295 -45.96 24.11 1.35
C LYS A 295 -47.05 23.54 2.26
N LEU A 296 -46.84 23.59 3.58
CA LEU A 296 -47.91 23.34 4.55
C LEU A 296 -48.98 24.43 4.39
N PRO A 297 -50.27 24.11 4.12
CA PRO A 297 -51.15 25.08 3.51
C PRO A 297 -51.72 26.14 4.46
N VAL A 298 -51.64 25.99 5.78
CA VAL A 298 -52.29 26.92 6.73
C VAL A 298 -51.54 27.02 8.04
N ALA A 299 -51.22 28.24 8.48
CA ALA A 299 -50.80 28.51 9.85
C ALA A 299 -52.01 28.41 10.79
N ILE A 300 -52.13 27.30 11.51
CA ILE A 300 -53.20 27.09 12.50
C ILE A 300 -52.82 27.83 13.79
N ARG A 301 -53.76 28.57 14.40
CA ARG A 301 -53.50 29.23 15.68
C ARG A 301 -53.24 28.16 16.76
N ALA A 302 -52.26 28.42 17.64
CA ALA A 302 -51.90 27.47 18.71
C ALA A 302 -53.10 27.07 19.59
N SER A 303 -54.07 27.97 19.78
CA SER A 303 -55.32 27.72 20.50
C SER A 303 -56.17 26.62 19.87
N GLU A 304 -56.26 26.56 18.53
CA GLU A 304 -57.05 25.55 17.82
C GLU A 304 -56.43 24.15 17.93
N THR A 305 -55.10 24.08 17.98
CA THR A 305 -54.39 22.80 18.16
C THR A 305 -54.57 22.26 19.58
N VAL A 306 -54.52 23.13 20.58
CA VAL A 306 -54.76 22.76 21.99
C VAL A 306 -56.21 22.31 22.18
N GLU A 307 -57.18 23.04 21.63
CA GLU A 307 -58.60 22.68 21.71
C GLU A 307 -58.89 21.37 20.97
N GLY A 308 -58.32 21.20 19.77
CA GLY A 308 -58.44 19.96 19.01
C GLY A 308 -57.89 18.75 19.77
N ARG A 309 -56.72 18.90 20.40
CA ARG A 309 -56.12 17.83 21.23
C ARG A 309 -56.95 17.55 22.49
N ALA A 310 -57.49 18.57 23.14
CA ALA A 310 -58.37 18.40 24.30
C ALA A 310 -59.68 17.66 23.92
N ARG A 311 -60.29 18.02 22.79
CA ARG A 311 -61.48 17.32 22.26
C ARG A 311 -61.18 15.85 21.94
N LEU A 312 -59.99 15.56 21.42
CA LEU A 312 -59.55 14.17 21.17
C LEU A 312 -59.36 13.38 22.46
N TYR A 313 -58.70 13.95 23.48
CA TYR A 313 -58.57 13.28 24.78
C TYR A 313 -59.92 13.02 25.46
N ARG A 314 -60.85 13.98 25.38
CA ARG A 314 -62.22 13.80 25.87
C ARG A 314 -62.98 12.73 25.10
N LYS A 315 -62.91 12.73 23.76
CA LYS A 315 -63.59 11.71 22.92
C LYS A 315 -63.08 10.29 23.17
N ALA A 316 -61.81 10.15 23.55
CA ALA A 316 -61.18 8.87 23.83
C ALA A 316 -61.20 8.49 25.32
N ASP A 317 -61.89 9.27 26.17
CA ASP A 317 -61.91 9.10 27.64
C ASP A 317 -60.49 8.98 28.27
N ALA A 318 -59.49 9.61 27.64
CA ALA A 318 -58.07 9.46 27.97
C ALA A 318 -57.63 10.39 29.12
N ARG A 319 -58.29 10.24 30.27
CA ARG A 319 -58.09 11.04 31.50
C ARG A 319 -56.67 10.90 32.06
N ASP A 320 -56.13 9.69 31.97
CA ASP A 320 -54.76 9.32 32.34
C ASP A 320 -53.72 10.15 31.57
N ARG A 321 -53.88 10.23 30.24
CA ARG A 321 -52.95 10.98 29.36
C ARG A 321 -53.08 12.48 29.56
N ALA A 322 -54.30 12.98 29.75
CA ALA A 322 -54.53 14.39 30.04
C ALA A 322 -53.86 14.80 31.37
N ALA A 323 -54.07 14.03 32.44
CA ALA A 323 -53.46 14.26 33.74
C ALA A 323 -51.93 14.17 33.70
N ALA A 324 -51.37 13.17 33.00
CA ALA A 324 -49.92 13.02 32.83
C ALA A 324 -49.31 14.21 32.08
N ALA A 325 -49.97 14.70 31.03
CA ALA A 325 -49.51 15.86 30.26
C ALA A 325 -49.50 17.15 31.11
N LEU A 326 -50.57 17.39 31.90
CA LEU A 326 -50.66 18.53 32.80
C LEU A 326 -49.56 18.47 33.87
N ARG A 327 -49.46 17.35 34.60
CA ARG A 327 -48.43 17.15 35.64
C ARG A 327 -47.02 17.28 35.08
N SER A 328 -46.73 16.68 33.92
CA SER A 328 -45.42 16.78 33.28
C SER A 328 -45.06 18.24 32.97
N THR A 329 -46.01 18.99 32.38
CA THR A 329 -45.80 20.39 32.01
C THR A 329 -45.55 21.26 33.24
N VAL A 330 -46.34 21.08 34.30
CA VAL A 330 -46.18 21.84 35.56
C VAL A 330 -44.84 21.52 36.21
N ARG A 331 -44.44 20.25 36.30
CA ARG A 331 -43.11 19.86 36.83
C ARG A 331 -41.96 20.53 36.06
N THR A 332 -42.01 20.52 34.73
CA THR A 332 -41.00 21.16 33.88
C THR A 332 -40.93 22.69 34.09
N ARG A 333 -42.08 23.33 34.37
CA ARG A 333 -42.14 24.78 34.65
C ARG A 333 -41.70 25.15 36.07
N LEU A 334 -41.98 24.31 37.06
CA LEU A 334 -41.62 24.54 38.46
C LEU A 334 -40.13 24.29 38.73
N ALA A 335 -39.52 23.31 38.07
CA ALA A 335 -38.11 22.95 38.27
C ALA A 335 -37.13 24.15 38.25
N PRO A 336 -37.13 25.04 37.23
CA PRO A 336 -36.23 26.20 37.22
C PRO A 336 -36.53 27.23 38.32
N LEU A 337 -37.78 27.35 38.79
CA LEU A 337 -38.15 28.27 39.87
C LEU A 337 -37.64 27.80 41.24
N LEU A 338 -37.42 26.50 41.38
CA LEU A 338 -36.99 25.86 42.64
C LEU A 338 -35.50 25.46 42.62
N GLY A 339 -34.76 25.84 41.58
CA GLY A 339 -33.33 25.50 41.44
C GLY A 339 -33.04 24.03 41.09
N VAL A 340 -34.04 23.29 40.58
CA VAL A 340 -33.90 21.89 40.18
C VAL A 340 -33.59 21.79 38.67
N PRO A 341 -32.57 21.01 38.24
CA PRO A 341 -32.32 20.78 36.82
C PRO A 341 -33.53 20.17 36.10
N VAL A 342 -33.88 20.70 34.92
CA VAL A 342 -35.04 20.23 34.12
C VAL A 342 -35.07 18.70 33.90
N PRO A 343 -33.94 18.00 33.66
CA PRO A 343 -33.94 16.53 33.53
C PRO A 343 -34.42 15.81 34.80
N GLN A 344 -34.26 16.43 35.98
CA GLN A 344 -34.65 15.88 37.27
C GLN A 344 -36.07 16.32 37.70
N ALA A 345 -36.76 17.12 36.90
CA ALA A 345 -38.13 17.59 37.18
C ALA A 345 -39.15 16.45 37.33
N HIS A 346 -38.87 15.28 36.74
CA HIS A 346 -39.75 14.12 36.78
C HIS A 346 -39.39 13.10 37.87
N ALA A 347 -38.40 13.40 38.71
CA ALA A 347 -38.00 12.60 39.86
C ALA A 347 -38.67 13.15 41.14
N PRO A 348 -39.58 12.38 41.81
CA PRO A 348 -40.20 12.81 43.06
C PRO A 348 -39.20 13.20 44.14
N GLU A 349 -38.10 12.46 44.24
CA GLU A 349 -37.02 12.64 45.22
C GLU A 349 -36.28 13.98 45.05
N ALA A 350 -36.26 14.55 43.85
CA ALA A 350 -35.60 15.84 43.60
C ALA A 350 -36.58 17.01 43.75
N LEU A 351 -37.81 16.86 43.24
CA LEU A 351 -38.76 17.97 43.16
C LEU A 351 -39.54 18.20 44.45
N ILE A 352 -39.98 17.15 45.15
CA ILE A 352 -40.83 17.29 46.34
C ILE A 352 -40.10 17.99 47.48
N PRO A 353 -38.83 17.64 47.84
CA PRO A 353 -38.10 18.33 48.90
C PRO A 353 -37.93 19.84 48.62
N ALA A 354 -37.59 20.18 47.37
CA ALA A 354 -37.42 21.57 46.95
C ALA A 354 -38.74 22.37 47.06
N LEU A 355 -39.87 21.75 46.71
CA LEU A 355 -41.19 22.35 46.83
C LEU A 355 -41.62 22.55 48.30
N THR A 356 -41.39 21.55 49.16
CA THR A 356 -41.71 21.66 50.60
C THR A 356 -40.86 22.71 51.31
N ALA A 357 -39.59 22.86 50.93
CA ALA A 357 -38.72 23.90 51.47
C ALA A 357 -39.19 25.30 51.08
N HIS A 358 -39.79 25.45 49.89
CA HIS A 358 -40.27 26.74 49.40
C HIS A 358 -41.64 27.13 49.97
N LEU A 359 -42.61 26.20 50.00
CA LEU A 359 -44.01 26.50 50.38
C LEU A 359 -44.35 26.14 51.84
N HIS A 360 -43.43 25.57 52.62
CA HIS A 360 -43.69 25.07 53.99
C HIS A 360 -44.92 24.13 54.09
N GLY A 361 -45.27 23.46 53.00
CA GLY A 361 -46.47 22.63 52.87
C GLY A 361 -46.26 21.15 53.23
N ASN A 362 -47.36 20.39 53.27
CA ASN A 362 -47.33 18.95 53.53
C ASN A 362 -46.84 18.17 52.28
N GLY A 363 -45.65 17.58 52.35
CA GLY A 363 -45.02 16.84 51.23
C GLY A 363 -45.86 15.68 50.67
N GLN A 364 -46.71 15.04 51.50
CA GLN A 364 -47.57 13.94 51.06
C GLN A 364 -48.68 14.41 50.11
N ALA A 365 -49.25 15.59 50.37
CA ALA A 365 -50.26 16.19 49.51
C ALA A 365 -49.65 16.57 48.15
N LEU A 366 -48.45 17.15 48.14
CA LEU A 366 -47.72 17.52 46.92
C LEU A 366 -47.33 16.30 46.07
N HIS A 367 -46.93 15.20 46.71
CA HIS A 367 -46.65 13.95 46.02
C HIS A 367 -47.90 13.41 45.31
N SER A 368 -49.05 13.39 46.00
CA SER A 368 -50.31 12.95 45.40
C SER A 368 -50.77 13.85 44.23
N LEU A 369 -50.48 15.14 44.30
CA LEU A 369 -50.87 16.10 43.26
C LEU A 369 -50.02 15.97 41.98
N LEU A 370 -48.69 15.86 42.13
CA LEU A 370 -47.73 15.85 41.01
C LEU A 370 -47.39 14.44 40.47
N PHE A 371 -47.55 13.40 41.29
CA PHE A 371 -47.16 12.02 40.97
C PHE A 371 -48.24 10.99 41.32
N GLY A 372 -49.44 11.41 41.73
CA GLY A 372 -50.52 10.50 42.14
C GLY A 372 -51.19 9.72 41.00
N PRO A 373 -52.18 8.87 41.35
CA PRO A 373 -52.93 8.08 40.39
C PRO A 373 -53.71 8.94 39.38
N PRO A 374 -54.18 8.36 38.26
CA PRO A 374 -55.03 9.06 37.30
C PRO A 374 -56.39 9.42 37.92
N PRO A 375 -57.03 10.54 37.51
CA PRO A 375 -58.35 10.92 38.00
C PRO A 375 -59.43 9.94 37.51
N GLY A 376 -60.42 9.67 38.37
CA GLY A 376 -61.48 8.69 38.10
C GLY A 376 -62.60 9.21 37.18
N ASP A 377 -62.82 10.53 37.17
CA ASP A 377 -63.85 11.19 36.36
C ASP A 377 -63.37 12.56 35.84
N ASP A 378 -64.18 13.19 34.98
CA ASP A 378 -63.87 14.48 34.38
C ASP A 378 -63.85 15.61 35.42
N ALA A 379 -64.68 15.51 36.47
CA ALA A 379 -64.71 16.47 37.56
C ALA A 379 -63.39 16.47 38.37
N ALA A 380 -62.84 15.29 38.66
CA ALA A 380 -61.54 15.14 39.30
C ALA A 380 -60.38 15.61 38.41
N LEU A 381 -60.48 15.46 37.08
CA LEU A 381 -59.48 15.99 36.16
C LEU A 381 -59.48 17.53 36.13
N ILE A 382 -60.66 18.17 36.16
CA ILE A 382 -60.78 19.63 36.25
C ILE A 382 -60.23 20.13 37.59
N ALA A 383 -60.64 19.49 38.70
CA ALA A 383 -60.11 19.82 40.02
C ALA A 383 -58.59 19.67 40.11
N LEU A 384 -58.02 18.64 39.47
CA LEU A 384 -56.57 18.46 39.36
C LEU A 384 -55.91 19.62 38.59
N ALA A 385 -56.49 20.05 37.47
CA ALA A 385 -55.98 21.19 36.70
C ALA A 385 -55.99 22.48 37.54
N ASP A 386 -57.09 22.75 38.23
CA ASP A 386 -57.22 23.94 39.10
C ASP A 386 -56.22 23.93 40.26
N GLN A 387 -56.00 22.77 40.89
CA GLN A 387 -55.01 22.59 41.96
C GLN A 387 -53.58 22.77 41.45
N LEU A 388 -53.25 22.25 40.26
CA LEU A 388 -51.95 22.44 39.63
C LEU A 388 -51.68 23.91 39.27
N ASP A 389 -52.68 24.61 38.75
CA ASP A 389 -52.59 26.04 38.44
C ASP A 389 -52.51 26.90 39.70
N ALA A 390 -53.18 26.51 40.78
CA ALA A 390 -53.05 27.16 42.08
C ALA A 390 -51.63 27.01 42.63
N LEU A 391 -51.06 25.80 42.56
CA LEU A 391 -49.68 25.52 42.97
C LEU A 391 -48.67 26.33 42.14
N GLU A 392 -48.83 26.39 40.81
CA GLU A 392 -47.94 27.17 39.95
C GLU A 392 -47.99 28.67 40.30
N ARG A 393 -49.18 29.20 40.61
CA ARG A 393 -49.34 30.59 41.05
C ARG A 393 -48.73 30.87 42.42
N GLU A 394 -48.80 29.91 43.34
CA GLU A 394 -48.24 30.03 44.68
C GLU A 394 -46.72 30.08 44.63
N VAL A 395 -46.08 29.19 43.87
CA VAL A 395 -44.60 29.18 43.69
C VAL A 395 -44.09 30.41 42.95
N ARG A 396 -44.89 31.02 42.07
CA ARG A 396 -44.52 32.25 41.35
C ARG A 396 -44.64 33.52 42.20
N ARG A 397 -45.32 33.47 43.34
CA ARG A 397 -45.43 34.61 44.26
C ARG A 397 -44.30 34.49 45.29
N PRO A 398 -43.42 35.50 45.41
CA PRO A 398 -42.26 35.45 46.29
C PRO A 398 -42.63 35.43 47.78
#